data_AF-A0A1H9P2Z9-F1
#
_entry.id   AF-A0A1H9P2Z9-F1
#
_cell.length_a   1.000
_cell.length_b   1.000
_cell.length_c   1.000
_cell.angle_alpha   90.00
_cell.angle_beta   90.00
_cell.angle_gamma   90.00
#
_symmetry.space_group_name_H-M   'P 1'
#
loop_
_entity.id
_entity.type
_entity.pdbx_description
1 polymer ?
#
loop_
_entity_poly.entity_id
_entity_poly.type
_entity_poly.pdbx_seq_one_letter_code
_entity_poly.pdbx_strand_id
1 'polypeptide(L)'
;MMQPISIALARSGFVVAAFDFHGHGRNSKPMSADVTSIEGTTAQLVTQTIAVSRAAVGLPSVIGPVSLVGHSMATDVVIRAAERIDATAAVVAISMYSDAVTPEAPESLLIVSGAREHRLRTVALDRLRQLDPDATEGETVALGTVERRAVSAPWVGHVGVLYSPFTLTELRDWIAGATAREPQGALPHIGPWLFALLAALVALTWPLSTVLGPTAPRPVRLGRHAWVILAAPITPALLAVTIIPSGAGGLVAFGALTAFFGTWGIIQIALLWRSGIRPQSIRSLAVVLLLIWGLCVFAPALDRYGAAFVPTGPRLWLMGGLMFGTIPFCLADALQVARSGRVAAMVQRLLPLAILLCAMLISPRLGIG
;
A
#
# COMPACT_ATOMS: atom_id res chain seq x y z
N MET A 1 -5.76 1.92 -6.79
CA MET A 1 -6.17 2.14 -5.39
C MET A 1 -7.39 3.06 -5.25
N MET A 2 -7.42 4.26 -5.86
CA MET A 2 -8.57 5.20 -5.73
C MET A 2 -9.80 4.87 -6.60
N GLN A 3 -9.76 3.78 -7.37
CA GLN A 3 -10.80 3.42 -8.33
C GLN A 3 -12.23 3.29 -7.74
N PRO A 4 -12.46 2.73 -6.54
CA PRO A 4 -13.80 2.69 -5.95
C PRO A 4 -14.43 4.06 -5.78
N ILE A 5 -13.64 5.02 -5.31
CA ILE A 5 -14.05 6.42 -5.13
C ILE A 5 -14.35 7.05 -6.49
N SER A 6 -13.47 6.85 -7.47
CA SER A 6 -13.69 7.39 -8.81
C SER A 6 -14.97 6.87 -9.46
N ILE A 7 -15.27 5.57 -9.30
CA ILE A 7 -16.50 4.97 -9.82
C ILE A 7 -17.72 5.48 -9.05
N ALA A 8 -17.64 5.61 -7.72
CA ALA A 8 -18.73 6.13 -6.90
C ALA A 8 -19.11 7.55 -7.31
N LEU A 9 -18.13 8.45 -7.44
CA LEU A 9 -18.34 9.82 -7.87
C LEU A 9 -18.82 9.92 -9.32
N ALA A 10 -18.21 9.16 -10.25
CA ALA A 10 -18.63 9.17 -11.65
C ALA A 10 -20.08 8.69 -11.82
N ARG A 11 -20.50 7.64 -11.10
CA ARG A 11 -21.89 7.18 -11.08
C ARG A 11 -22.85 8.18 -10.45
N SER A 12 -22.33 9.06 -9.60
CA SER A 12 -23.07 10.14 -8.94
C SER A 12 -23.19 11.41 -9.78
N GLY A 13 -22.69 11.39 -11.02
CA GLY A 13 -22.80 12.52 -11.95
C GLY A 13 -21.66 13.52 -11.88
N PHE A 14 -20.57 13.20 -11.16
CA PHE A 14 -19.36 14.02 -11.13
C PHE A 14 -18.40 13.67 -12.25
N VAL A 15 -17.68 14.66 -12.76
CA VAL A 15 -16.50 14.42 -13.60
C VAL A 15 -15.31 14.19 -12.66
N VAL A 16 -14.63 13.05 -12.81
CA VAL A 16 -13.54 12.65 -11.92
C VAL A 16 -12.23 12.61 -12.69
N ALA A 17 -11.26 13.40 -12.25
CA ALA A 17 -9.86 13.30 -12.68
C ALA A 17 -9.08 12.44 -11.68
N ALA A 18 -8.82 11.19 -12.03
CA ALA A 18 -7.88 10.33 -11.31
C ALA A 18 -6.55 10.28 -12.07
N PHE A 19 -5.44 10.53 -11.37
CA PHE A 19 -4.13 10.64 -11.99
C PHE A 19 -3.04 10.00 -11.13
N ASP A 20 -1.93 9.68 -11.79
CA ASP A 20 -0.75 9.13 -11.14
C ASP A 20 0.24 10.26 -10.80
N PHE A 21 0.56 10.41 -9.52
CA PHE A 21 1.62 11.31 -9.06
C PHE A 21 2.99 10.92 -9.65
N HIS A 22 3.94 11.87 -9.68
CA HIS A 22 5.33 11.53 -9.97
C HIS A 22 5.83 10.39 -9.07
N GLY A 23 6.59 9.47 -9.66
CA GLY A 23 7.07 8.24 -9.02
C GLY A 23 5.99 7.17 -8.76
N HIS A 24 4.71 7.45 -9.06
CA HIS A 24 3.60 6.55 -8.78
C HIS A 24 2.93 6.04 -10.05
N GLY A 25 2.25 4.90 -9.94
CA GLY A 25 1.41 4.35 -11.00
C GLY A 25 2.14 4.23 -12.34
N ARG A 26 1.59 4.79 -13.40
CA ARG A 26 2.18 4.80 -14.75
C ARG A 26 2.99 6.06 -15.04
N ASN A 27 3.12 6.99 -14.09
CA ASN A 27 3.90 8.20 -14.26
C ASN A 27 5.41 7.87 -14.19
N SER A 28 6.11 8.06 -15.31
CA SER A 28 7.54 7.73 -15.43
C SER A 28 8.47 8.79 -14.85
N LYS A 29 7.96 10.00 -14.57
CA LYS A 29 8.78 11.05 -13.97
C LYS A 29 9.07 10.69 -12.51
N PRO A 30 10.33 10.74 -12.06
CA PRO A 30 10.67 10.44 -10.68
C PRO A 30 10.07 11.47 -9.74
N MET A 31 9.69 11.01 -8.55
CA MET A 31 9.41 11.88 -7.42
C MET A 31 10.72 12.52 -6.94
N SER A 32 10.66 13.75 -6.43
CA SER A 32 11.83 14.39 -5.82
C SER A 32 12.45 13.51 -4.73
N ALA A 33 13.78 13.54 -4.59
CA ALA A 33 14.50 12.74 -3.61
C ALA A 33 14.39 13.30 -2.18
N ASP A 34 13.90 14.53 -2.01
CA ASP A 34 13.70 15.16 -0.72
C ASP A 34 12.27 14.91 -0.22
N VAL A 35 12.07 13.73 0.36
CA VAL A 35 10.77 13.25 0.86
C VAL A 35 10.41 13.87 2.21
N THR A 36 11.39 14.48 2.89
CA THR A 36 11.24 15.07 4.23
C THR A 36 11.06 16.59 4.23
N SER A 37 11.41 17.27 3.14
CA SER A 37 11.19 18.71 3.02
C SER A 37 9.82 19.05 2.44
N ILE A 38 9.13 19.99 3.10
CA ILE A 38 7.90 20.63 2.63
C ILE A 38 8.14 21.29 1.25
N GLU A 39 9.36 21.80 1.01
CA GLU A 39 9.79 22.46 -0.23
C GLU A 39 10.22 21.47 -1.32
N GLY A 40 10.36 20.18 -0.98
CA GLY A 40 10.77 19.10 -1.87
C GLY A 40 9.59 18.34 -2.49
N THR A 41 9.40 17.11 -2.04
CA THR A 41 8.39 16.19 -2.60
C THR A 41 6.97 16.72 -2.45
N THR A 42 6.59 17.20 -1.27
CA THR A 42 5.23 17.72 -1.02
C THR A 42 4.90 18.89 -1.95
N ALA A 43 5.79 19.88 -2.07
CA ALA A 43 5.59 21.00 -3.00
C ALA A 43 5.43 20.55 -4.46
N GLN A 44 6.20 19.55 -4.90
CA GLN A 44 6.07 18.97 -6.24
C GLN A 44 4.68 18.35 -6.44
N LEU A 45 4.21 17.53 -5.49
CA LEU A 45 2.91 16.86 -5.58
C LEU A 45 1.74 17.86 -5.46
N VAL A 46 1.86 18.90 -4.64
CA VAL A 46 0.89 20.00 -4.56
C VAL A 46 0.80 20.72 -5.91
N THR A 47 1.94 21.06 -6.50
CA THR A 47 2.00 21.72 -7.82
C THR A 47 1.37 20.85 -8.91
N GLN A 48 1.63 19.54 -8.89
CA GLN A 48 1.01 18.60 -9.81
C GLN A 48 -0.52 18.55 -9.62
N THR A 49 -0.99 18.51 -8.37
CA THR A 49 -2.43 18.51 -8.04
C THR A 49 -3.12 19.75 -8.59
N ILE A 50 -2.55 20.94 -8.36
CA ILE A 50 -3.07 22.21 -8.89
C ILE A 50 -3.12 22.19 -10.42
N ALA A 51 -2.07 21.69 -11.08
CA ALA A 51 -2.02 21.61 -12.54
C ALA A 51 -3.11 20.69 -13.10
N VAL A 52 -3.33 19.52 -12.48
CA VAL A 52 -4.40 18.60 -12.89
C VAL A 52 -5.77 19.19 -12.64
N SER A 53 -6.00 19.83 -11.49
CA SER A 53 -7.27 20.50 -11.18
C SER A 53 -7.60 21.58 -12.21
N ARG A 54 -6.64 22.44 -12.57
CA ARG A 54 -6.83 23.46 -13.61
C ARG A 54 -7.14 22.85 -14.98
N ALA A 55 -6.43 21.79 -15.36
CA ALA A 55 -6.70 21.09 -16.61
C ALA A 55 -8.09 20.45 -16.63
N ALA A 56 -8.55 19.89 -15.51
CA ALA A 56 -9.87 19.30 -15.38
C ALA A 56 -10.99 20.34 -15.48
N VAL A 57 -10.85 21.49 -14.80
CA VAL A 57 -11.79 22.61 -14.89
C VAL A 57 -11.87 23.20 -16.31
N GLY A 58 -10.75 23.19 -17.05
CA GLY A 58 -10.71 23.68 -18.43
C GLY A 58 -11.40 22.78 -19.47
N LEU A 59 -11.96 21.62 -19.07
CA LEU A 59 -12.66 20.72 -20.00
C LEU A 59 -14.06 21.27 -20.34
N PRO A 60 -14.50 21.23 -21.61
CA PRO A 60 -15.77 21.83 -22.04
C PRO A 60 -17.03 21.33 -21.31
N SER A 61 -17.00 20.12 -20.75
CA SER A 61 -18.12 19.47 -20.06
C SER A 61 -18.06 19.61 -18.53
N VAL A 62 -17.13 20.38 -17.98
CA VAL A 62 -16.93 20.55 -16.54
C VAL A 62 -17.43 21.93 -16.12
N ILE A 63 -18.34 21.96 -15.15
CA ILE A 63 -18.95 23.19 -14.61
C ILE A 63 -18.92 23.11 -13.09
N GLY A 64 -18.46 24.19 -12.47
CA GLY A 64 -18.48 24.37 -11.02
C GLY A 64 -17.11 24.22 -10.35
N PRO A 65 -17.09 24.34 -9.02
CA PRO A 65 -15.87 24.27 -8.22
C PRO A 65 -15.25 22.88 -8.21
N VAL A 66 -13.98 22.80 -7.81
CA VAL A 66 -13.25 21.54 -7.67
C VAL A 66 -13.41 21.00 -6.25
N SER A 67 -13.61 19.69 -6.11
CA SER A 67 -13.44 18.99 -4.83
C SER A 67 -12.21 18.09 -4.91
N LEU A 68 -11.46 17.99 -3.81
CA LEU A 68 -10.22 17.21 -3.75
C LEU A 68 -10.38 16.04 -2.78
N VAL A 69 -9.87 14.88 -3.18
CA VAL A 69 -9.89 13.67 -2.34
C VAL A 69 -8.47 13.13 -2.21
N GLY A 70 -8.02 12.98 -0.98
CA GLY A 70 -6.72 12.41 -0.64
C GLY A 70 -6.86 11.20 0.28
N HIS A 71 -5.87 10.29 0.22
CA HIS A 71 -5.74 9.16 1.14
C HIS A 71 -4.33 9.10 1.72
N SER A 72 -4.22 8.87 3.03
CA SER A 72 -2.93 8.75 3.73
C SER A 72 -2.03 9.97 3.46
N MET A 73 -0.80 9.80 2.99
CA MET A 73 0.11 10.89 2.65
C MET A 73 -0.47 11.90 1.64
N ALA A 74 -1.38 11.48 0.76
CA ALA A 74 -1.98 12.40 -0.20
C ALA A 74 -2.95 13.39 0.45
N THR A 75 -3.36 13.20 1.71
CA THR A 75 -4.22 14.17 2.41
C THR A 75 -3.51 15.50 2.65
N ASP A 76 -2.24 15.48 3.05
CA ASP A 76 -1.45 16.72 3.20
C ASP A 76 -1.34 17.47 1.88
N VAL A 77 -1.10 16.74 0.79
CA VAL A 77 -1.03 17.29 -0.57
C VAL A 77 -2.33 17.97 -0.99
N VAL A 78 -3.49 17.30 -0.83
CA VAL A 78 -4.77 17.89 -1.27
C VAL A 78 -5.22 19.04 -0.37
N ILE A 79 -4.93 19.01 0.93
CA ILE A 79 -5.23 20.10 1.86
C ILE A 79 -4.43 21.35 1.47
N ARG A 80 -3.12 21.22 1.30
CA ARG A 80 -2.26 22.34 0.86
C ARG A 80 -2.58 22.82 -0.56
N ALA A 81 -3.05 21.93 -1.43
CA ALA A 81 -3.49 22.32 -2.77
C ALA A 81 -4.79 23.13 -2.72
N ALA A 82 -5.74 22.78 -1.84
CA ALA A 82 -7.01 23.49 -1.68
C ALA A 82 -6.81 24.96 -1.33
N GLU A 83 -5.82 25.28 -0.47
CA GLU A 83 -5.46 26.66 -0.11
C GLU A 83 -4.97 27.51 -1.29
N ARG A 84 -4.55 26.85 -2.39
CA ARG A 84 -3.96 27.50 -3.58
C ARG A 84 -4.84 27.39 -4.81
N ILE A 85 -6.02 26.77 -4.69
CA ILE A 85 -7.01 26.64 -5.75
C ILE A 85 -8.19 27.53 -5.37
N ASP A 86 -8.46 28.52 -6.21
CA ASP A 86 -9.62 29.38 -6.06
C ASP A 86 -10.91 28.54 -6.12
N ALA A 87 -11.81 28.75 -5.16
CA ALA A 87 -13.10 28.08 -5.07
C ALA A 87 -13.03 26.53 -5.04
N THR A 88 -12.32 25.99 -4.04
CA THR A 88 -12.44 24.56 -3.70
C THR A 88 -13.76 24.31 -2.96
N ALA A 89 -14.65 23.46 -3.50
CA ALA A 89 -15.93 23.17 -2.87
C ALA A 89 -15.80 22.31 -1.61
N ALA A 90 -14.98 21.27 -1.67
CA ALA A 90 -14.80 20.35 -0.55
C ALA A 90 -13.46 19.63 -0.62
N VAL A 91 -12.89 19.37 0.55
CA VAL A 91 -11.73 18.48 0.72
C VAL A 91 -12.16 17.25 1.51
N VAL A 92 -11.83 16.07 1.00
CA VAL A 92 -12.06 14.79 1.69
C VAL A 92 -10.72 14.13 1.98
N ALA A 93 -10.40 14.01 3.26
CA ALA A 93 -9.16 13.43 3.77
C ALA A 93 -9.42 12.05 4.39
N ILE A 94 -9.00 11.00 3.70
CA ILE A 94 -9.20 9.61 4.13
C ILE A 94 -7.93 9.08 4.81
N SER A 95 -8.05 8.55 6.02
CA SER A 95 -6.92 8.12 6.88
C SER A 95 -5.86 9.23 6.97
N MET A 96 -6.30 10.41 7.41
CA MET A 96 -5.55 11.66 7.26
C MET A 96 -4.19 11.65 7.95
N TYR A 97 -3.19 12.10 7.21
CA TYR A 97 -1.87 12.49 7.66
C TYR A 97 -1.60 13.91 7.14
N SER A 98 -1.84 14.93 7.99
CA SER A 98 -1.62 16.33 7.64
C SER A 98 -1.61 17.22 8.89
N ASP A 99 -0.68 18.16 8.91
CA ASP A 99 -0.64 19.27 9.88
C ASP A 99 -1.03 20.61 9.24
N ALA A 100 -1.46 20.60 7.97
CA ALA A 100 -1.85 21.80 7.24
C ALA A 100 -3.29 22.27 7.55
N VAL A 101 -4.04 21.55 8.38
CA VAL A 101 -5.40 21.97 8.78
C VAL A 101 -5.30 23.03 9.88
N THR A 102 -5.84 24.21 9.63
CA THR A 102 -5.96 25.33 10.58
C THR A 102 -7.41 25.50 11.03
N PRO A 103 -7.75 26.34 12.01
CA PRO A 103 -9.15 26.63 12.35
C PRO A 103 -9.97 27.22 11.17
N GLU A 104 -9.31 27.89 10.22
CA GLU A 104 -9.95 28.58 9.09
C GLU A 104 -9.93 27.79 7.78
N ALA A 105 -8.97 26.88 7.59
CA ALA A 105 -8.76 26.16 6.32
C ALA A 105 -8.51 24.65 6.51
N PRO A 106 -9.00 23.79 5.59
CA PRO A 106 -9.96 24.09 4.51
C PRO A 106 -11.33 24.52 5.05
N GLU A 107 -12.07 25.29 4.24
CA GLU A 107 -13.44 25.73 4.58
C GLU A 107 -14.39 24.54 4.72
N SER A 108 -14.42 23.61 3.74
CA SER A 108 -15.21 22.37 3.85
C SER A 108 -14.30 21.15 3.90
N LEU A 109 -14.23 20.49 5.06
CA LEU A 109 -13.36 19.33 5.28
C LEU A 109 -14.12 18.12 5.88
N LEU A 110 -14.16 17.03 5.13
CA LEU A 110 -14.52 15.70 5.64
C LEU A 110 -13.28 14.89 5.95
N ILE A 111 -13.20 14.33 7.15
CA ILE A 111 -12.13 13.42 7.57
C ILE A 111 -12.74 12.04 7.83
N VAL A 112 -12.29 11.04 7.08
CA VAL A 112 -12.77 9.64 7.23
C VAL A 112 -11.63 8.75 7.67
N SER A 113 -11.71 8.19 8.87
CA SER A 113 -10.73 7.23 9.39
C SER A 113 -11.34 5.83 9.52
N GLY A 114 -10.58 4.78 9.28
CA GLY A 114 -11.01 3.42 9.58
C GLY A 114 -11.11 3.18 11.10
N ALA A 115 -12.09 2.39 11.54
CA ALA A 115 -12.30 2.09 12.96
C ALA A 115 -11.08 1.48 13.66
N ARG A 116 -10.23 0.74 12.92
CA ARG A 116 -8.97 0.14 13.41
C ARG A 116 -7.79 1.12 13.46
N GLU A 117 -7.97 2.37 13.04
CA GLU A 117 -6.91 3.38 12.94
C GLU A 117 -6.92 4.32 14.14
N HIS A 118 -6.81 3.77 15.36
CA HIS A 118 -6.97 4.53 16.61
C HIS A 118 -6.24 5.88 16.63
N ARG A 119 -4.96 5.89 16.23
CA ARG A 119 -4.15 7.13 16.19
C ARG A 119 -4.71 8.16 15.19
N LEU A 120 -5.10 7.74 14.00
CA LEU A 120 -5.61 8.65 12.96
C LEU A 120 -7.03 9.12 13.26
N ARG A 121 -7.81 8.35 14.03
CA ARG A 121 -9.08 8.79 14.58
C ARG A 121 -8.90 9.92 15.60
N THR A 122 -7.93 9.79 16.50
CA THR A 122 -7.57 10.88 17.41
C THR A 122 -7.19 12.14 16.64
N VAL A 123 -6.32 12.03 15.62
CA VAL A 123 -5.94 13.18 14.77
C VAL A 123 -7.16 13.79 14.07
N ALA A 124 -8.08 12.97 13.55
CA ALA A 124 -9.30 13.45 12.91
C ALA A 124 -10.20 14.23 13.89
N LEU A 125 -10.39 13.69 15.09
CA LEU A 125 -11.18 14.32 16.14
C LEU A 125 -10.52 15.61 16.64
N ASP A 126 -9.20 15.64 16.76
CA ASP A 126 -8.45 16.83 17.15
C ASP A 126 -8.64 17.97 16.13
N ARG A 127 -8.70 17.67 14.82
CA ARG A 127 -9.01 18.68 13.78
C ARG A 127 -10.46 19.14 13.79
N LEU A 128 -11.40 18.26 14.11
CA LEU A 128 -12.81 18.64 14.29
C LEU A 128 -12.94 19.60 15.49
N ARG A 129 -12.26 19.28 16.59
CA ARG A 129 -12.30 20.06 17.84
C ARG A 129 -11.61 21.42 17.80
N GLN A 130 -10.92 21.74 16.70
CA GLN A 130 -10.46 23.11 16.44
C GLN A 130 -11.64 24.09 16.24
N LEU A 131 -12.81 23.60 15.80
CA LEU A 131 -14.02 24.42 15.65
C LEU A 131 -14.90 24.39 16.90
N ASP A 132 -15.05 23.22 17.50
CA ASP A 132 -15.85 23.02 18.72
C ASP A 132 -15.16 22.01 19.64
N PRO A 133 -14.63 22.43 20.80
CA PRO A 133 -13.93 21.55 21.74
C PRO A 133 -14.75 20.35 22.22
N ASP A 134 -16.08 20.46 22.26
CA ASP A 134 -16.98 19.43 22.77
C ASP A 134 -17.45 18.46 21.68
N ALA A 135 -17.08 18.71 20.42
CA ALA A 135 -17.49 17.89 19.28
C ALA A 135 -17.08 16.41 19.42
N THR A 136 -17.92 15.54 18.88
CA THR A 136 -17.72 14.09 18.84
C THR A 136 -17.67 13.53 17.42
N GLU A 137 -17.09 12.34 17.24
CA GLU A 137 -17.06 11.68 15.92
C GLU A 137 -18.50 11.42 15.42
N GLY A 138 -18.77 11.75 14.16
CA GLY A 138 -20.11 11.63 13.58
C GLY A 138 -20.92 12.93 13.57
N GLU A 139 -20.43 13.98 14.21
CA GLU A 139 -21.01 15.32 14.14
C GLU A 139 -20.41 16.13 12.98
N THR A 140 -21.24 17.01 12.44
CA THR A 140 -20.81 18.04 11.50
C THR A 140 -20.85 19.38 12.24
N VAL A 141 -19.71 20.04 12.35
CA VAL A 141 -19.54 21.29 13.09
C VAL A 141 -19.28 22.39 12.08
N ALA A 142 -19.99 23.51 12.22
CA ALA A 142 -19.81 24.70 11.38
C ALA A 142 -19.52 25.94 12.23
N LEU A 143 -18.54 26.73 11.81
CA LEU A 143 -18.20 28.02 12.38
C LEU A 143 -18.00 29.03 11.24
N GLY A 144 -18.96 29.92 11.05
CA GLY A 144 -18.96 30.86 9.92
C GLY A 144 -19.08 30.13 8.58
N THR A 145 -18.09 30.28 7.71
CA THR A 145 -17.99 29.58 6.42
C THR A 145 -17.27 28.24 6.50
N VAL A 146 -16.70 27.90 7.65
CA VAL A 146 -15.91 26.68 7.83
C VAL A 146 -16.81 25.58 8.39
N GLU A 147 -16.82 24.42 7.75
CA GLU A 147 -17.57 23.23 8.13
C GLU A 147 -16.64 22.01 8.14
N ARG A 148 -16.72 21.21 9.21
CA ARG A 148 -15.92 20.00 9.39
C ARG A 148 -16.74 18.84 9.89
N ARG A 149 -16.36 17.66 9.43
CA ARG A 149 -16.92 16.39 9.87
C ARG A 149 -15.81 15.37 10.01
N ALA A 150 -15.75 14.69 11.16
CA ALA A 150 -14.86 13.55 11.37
C ALA A 150 -15.68 12.30 11.64
N VAL A 151 -15.48 11.25 10.83
CA VAL A 151 -16.24 9.99 10.92
C VAL A 151 -15.33 8.78 10.91
N SER A 152 -15.83 7.70 11.55
CA SER A 152 -15.12 6.42 11.62
C SER A 152 -15.82 5.33 10.81
N ALA A 153 -15.17 4.86 9.75
CA ALA A 153 -15.68 3.77 8.92
C ALA A 153 -15.57 2.42 9.67
N PRO A 154 -16.69 1.70 9.86
CA PRO A 154 -16.72 0.51 10.70
C PRO A 154 -15.94 -0.66 10.06
N TRP A 155 -15.35 -1.52 10.91
CA TRP A 155 -14.70 -2.79 10.53
C TRP A 155 -13.48 -2.73 9.61
N VAL A 156 -13.04 -1.53 9.21
CA VAL A 156 -11.94 -1.34 8.25
C VAL A 156 -10.71 -0.71 8.89
N GLY A 157 -9.56 -0.92 8.25
CA GLY A 157 -8.30 -0.24 8.57
C GLY A 157 -7.80 0.58 7.38
N HIS A 158 -6.51 0.93 7.41
CA HIS A 158 -5.89 1.94 6.53
C HIS A 158 -6.16 1.80 5.03
N VAL A 159 -6.10 0.59 4.47
CA VAL A 159 -6.37 0.37 3.04
C VAL A 159 -7.85 0.02 2.81
N GLY A 160 -8.47 -0.71 3.74
CA GLY A 160 -9.85 -1.17 3.62
C GLY A 160 -10.87 -0.02 3.59
N VAL A 161 -10.55 1.12 4.22
CA VAL A 161 -11.39 2.32 4.25
C VAL A 161 -11.77 2.82 2.85
N LEU A 162 -10.92 2.63 1.84
CA LEU A 162 -11.17 3.06 0.45
C LEU A 162 -12.26 2.25 -0.25
N TYR A 163 -12.53 1.05 0.23
CA TYR A 163 -13.53 0.13 -0.33
C TYR A 163 -14.78 0.05 0.54
N SER A 164 -14.80 0.75 1.67
CA SER A 164 -15.91 0.73 2.62
C SER A 164 -17.13 1.44 2.02
N PRO A 165 -18.30 0.78 1.97
CA PRO A 165 -19.54 1.44 1.56
C PRO A 165 -19.83 2.71 2.37
N PHE A 166 -19.53 2.68 3.67
CA PHE A 166 -19.68 3.85 4.56
C PHE A 166 -18.84 5.03 4.07
N THR A 167 -17.55 4.82 3.77
CA THR A 167 -16.66 5.87 3.26
C THR A 167 -17.16 6.41 1.92
N LEU A 168 -17.62 5.52 1.02
CA LEU A 168 -18.11 5.94 -0.29
C LEU A 168 -19.39 6.78 -0.19
N THR A 169 -20.28 6.45 0.75
CA THR A 169 -21.48 7.24 1.05
C THR A 169 -21.10 8.61 1.61
N GLU A 170 -20.35 8.65 2.72
CA GLU A 170 -19.97 9.91 3.38
C GLU A 170 -19.23 10.86 2.43
N LEU A 171 -18.28 10.33 1.66
CA LEU A 171 -17.54 11.11 0.66
C LEU A 171 -18.46 11.67 -0.43
N ARG A 172 -19.35 10.84 -0.98
CA ARG A 172 -20.26 11.25 -2.05
C ARG A 172 -21.21 12.33 -1.55
N ASP A 173 -21.83 12.10 -0.39
CA ASP A 173 -22.86 12.96 0.15
C ASP A 173 -22.25 14.30 0.60
N TRP A 174 -21.03 14.29 1.15
CA TRP A 174 -20.28 15.50 1.47
C TRP A 174 -19.98 16.36 0.25
N ILE A 175 -19.43 15.76 -0.82
CA ILE A 175 -19.13 16.48 -2.07
C ILE A 175 -20.41 16.96 -2.75
N ALA A 176 -21.48 16.16 -2.70
CA ALA A 176 -22.78 16.52 -3.25
C ALA A 176 -23.40 17.71 -2.51
N GLY A 177 -23.37 17.72 -1.17
CA GLY A 177 -23.82 18.84 -0.35
C GLY A 177 -23.03 20.12 -0.65
N ALA A 178 -21.70 20.03 -0.65
CA ALA A 178 -20.82 21.18 -0.94
C ALA A 178 -20.96 21.76 -2.35
N THR A 179 -21.49 20.98 -3.30
CA THR A 179 -21.73 21.41 -4.68
C THR A 179 -23.21 21.65 -4.99
N ALA A 180 -24.09 21.56 -3.98
CA ALA A 180 -25.55 21.65 -4.10
C ALA A 180 -26.12 20.73 -5.20
N ARG A 181 -25.61 19.50 -5.28
CA ARG A 181 -26.04 18.48 -6.24
C ARG A 181 -26.74 17.32 -5.54
N GLU A 182 -27.73 16.76 -6.21
CA GLU A 182 -28.35 15.49 -5.80
C GLU A 182 -27.55 14.33 -6.39
N PRO A 183 -26.93 13.47 -5.55
CA PRO A 183 -26.12 12.37 -6.04
C PRO A 183 -26.99 11.28 -6.69
N GLN A 184 -26.58 10.83 -7.87
CA GLN A 184 -27.31 9.80 -8.63
C GLN A 184 -26.63 8.42 -8.53
N GLY A 185 -27.33 7.37 -8.95
CA GLY A 185 -26.73 6.05 -9.16
C GLY A 185 -26.34 5.27 -7.89
N ALA A 186 -26.11 3.96 -8.09
CA ALA A 186 -25.74 3.06 -7.01
C ALA A 186 -24.22 3.06 -6.76
N LEU A 187 -23.86 3.05 -5.47
CA LEU A 187 -22.46 2.90 -5.04
C LEU A 187 -21.88 1.57 -5.52
N PRO A 188 -20.58 1.52 -5.86
CA PRO A 188 -19.93 0.30 -6.32
C PRO A 188 -19.66 -0.67 -5.17
N HIS A 189 -19.98 -1.95 -5.34
CA HIS A 189 -19.68 -3.02 -4.38
C HIS A 189 -18.40 -3.78 -4.75
N ILE A 190 -17.24 -3.12 -4.78
CA ILE A 190 -15.99 -3.69 -5.32
C ILE A 190 -15.31 -4.68 -4.36
N GLY A 191 -15.41 -4.46 -3.05
CA GLY A 191 -14.68 -5.24 -2.03
C GLY A 191 -14.83 -6.76 -2.16
N PRO A 192 -16.06 -7.32 -2.19
CA PRO A 192 -16.28 -8.75 -2.33
C PRO A 192 -15.69 -9.35 -3.61
N TRP A 193 -15.76 -8.64 -4.73
CA TRP A 193 -15.20 -9.10 -6.01
C TRP A 193 -13.67 -9.05 -6.02
N LEU A 194 -13.08 -8.03 -5.40
CA LEU A 194 -11.63 -7.98 -5.20
C LEU A 194 -11.17 -9.14 -4.31
N PHE A 195 -11.90 -9.43 -3.23
CA PHE A 195 -11.62 -10.59 -2.39
C PHE A 195 -11.75 -11.90 -3.16
N ALA A 196 -12.83 -12.08 -3.94
CA ALA A 196 -13.04 -13.25 -4.77
C ALA A 196 -11.91 -13.43 -5.80
N LEU A 197 -11.45 -12.34 -6.43
CA LEU A 197 -10.31 -12.35 -7.34
C LEU A 197 -9.03 -12.81 -6.63
N LEU A 198 -8.70 -12.21 -5.47
CA LEU A 198 -7.50 -12.58 -4.71
C LEU A 198 -7.57 -14.03 -4.22
N ALA A 199 -8.73 -14.46 -3.73
CA ALA A 199 -8.96 -15.83 -3.30
C ALA A 199 -8.84 -16.82 -4.46
N ALA A 200 -9.38 -16.49 -5.63
CA ALA A 200 -9.25 -17.30 -6.84
C ALA A 200 -7.79 -17.40 -7.32
N LEU A 201 -7.05 -16.28 -7.31
CA LEU A 201 -5.62 -16.27 -7.62
C LEU A 201 -4.86 -17.22 -6.67
N VAL A 202 -5.09 -17.13 -5.36
CA VAL A 202 -4.45 -18.02 -4.38
C VAL A 202 -4.88 -19.47 -4.58
N ALA A 203 -6.17 -19.74 -4.75
CA ALA A 203 -6.70 -21.10 -4.94
C ALA A 203 -6.12 -21.78 -6.18
N LEU A 204 -5.94 -21.03 -7.28
CA LEU A 204 -5.34 -21.53 -8.52
C LEU A 204 -3.84 -21.82 -8.40
N THR A 205 -3.12 -21.23 -7.44
CA THR A 205 -1.71 -21.60 -7.18
C THR A 205 -1.56 -23.04 -6.67
N TRP A 206 -2.58 -23.58 -5.99
CA TRP A 206 -2.54 -24.93 -5.45
C TRP A 206 -2.36 -26.00 -6.54
N PRO A 207 -3.25 -26.14 -7.54
CA PRO A 207 -3.07 -27.13 -8.60
C PRO A 207 -1.78 -26.90 -9.38
N LEU A 208 -1.40 -25.64 -9.63
CA LEU A 208 -0.15 -25.31 -10.31
C LEU A 208 1.07 -25.84 -9.54
N SER A 209 1.04 -25.73 -8.20
CA SER A 209 2.10 -26.28 -7.33
C SER A 209 2.15 -27.81 -7.33
N THR A 210 1.04 -28.51 -7.53
CA THR A 210 1.03 -29.98 -7.58
C THR A 210 1.57 -30.53 -8.90
N VAL A 211 1.30 -29.85 -10.02
CA VAL A 211 1.78 -30.26 -11.35
C VAL A 211 3.29 -29.99 -11.50
N LEU A 212 3.75 -28.86 -10.95
CA LEU A 212 5.12 -28.38 -11.15
C LEU A 212 6.03 -28.58 -9.95
N GLY A 213 5.46 -28.96 -8.81
CA GLY A 213 6.17 -29.09 -7.54
C GLY A 213 7.26 -30.16 -7.57
N PRO A 214 8.24 -30.05 -6.67
CA PRO A 214 9.22 -31.10 -6.45
C PRO A 214 8.51 -32.39 -5.97
N THR A 215 9.04 -33.55 -6.34
CA THR A 215 8.59 -34.82 -5.77
C THR A 215 8.72 -34.77 -4.26
N ALA A 216 7.69 -35.23 -3.54
CA ALA A 216 7.63 -35.19 -2.08
C ALA A 216 8.91 -35.79 -1.49
N PRO A 217 9.82 -34.98 -0.91
CA PRO A 217 11.08 -35.49 -0.44
C PRO A 217 10.85 -36.29 0.85
N ARG A 218 11.69 -37.31 1.08
CA ARG A 218 11.64 -38.04 2.34
C ARG A 218 11.90 -37.06 3.50
N PRO A 219 11.12 -37.13 4.59
CA PRO A 219 11.35 -36.29 5.76
C PRO A 219 12.75 -36.58 6.33
N VAL A 220 13.53 -35.54 6.57
CA VAL A 220 14.87 -35.64 7.15
C VAL A 220 14.80 -35.14 8.59
N ARG A 221 15.23 -35.97 9.55
CA ARG A 221 15.36 -35.53 10.94
C ARG A 221 16.61 -34.69 11.09
N LEU A 222 16.44 -33.37 11.11
CA LEU A 222 17.53 -32.40 11.31
C LEU A 222 18.02 -32.31 12.77
N GLY A 223 17.28 -32.88 13.73
CA GLY A 223 17.66 -32.89 15.15
C GLY A 223 18.00 -31.49 15.68
N ARG A 224 19.06 -31.39 16.48
CA ARG A 224 19.58 -30.10 17.02
C ARG A 224 20.00 -29.08 15.95
N HIS A 225 20.32 -29.54 14.73
CA HIS A 225 20.76 -28.66 13.64
C HIS A 225 19.60 -27.83 13.07
N ALA A 226 18.34 -28.25 13.30
CA ALA A 226 17.17 -27.47 12.90
C ALA A 226 17.13 -26.08 13.56
N TRP A 227 17.48 -25.99 14.84
CA TRP A 227 17.55 -24.71 15.56
C TRP A 227 18.66 -23.81 15.03
N VAL A 228 19.80 -24.39 14.67
CA VAL A 228 20.91 -23.63 14.06
C VAL A 228 20.51 -23.10 12.69
N ILE A 229 19.88 -23.91 11.84
CA ILE A 229 19.39 -23.48 10.52
C ILE A 229 18.34 -22.36 10.65
N LEU A 230 17.50 -22.42 11.68
CA LEU A 230 16.46 -21.43 11.93
C LEU A 230 17.02 -20.11 12.48
N ALA A 231 17.97 -20.17 13.43
CA ALA A 231 18.44 -19.00 14.17
C ALA A 231 19.71 -18.34 13.60
N ALA A 232 20.62 -19.10 12.98
CA ALA A 232 21.88 -18.57 12.44
C ALA A 232 21.73 -17.42 11.42
N PRO A 233 20.68 -17.35 10.59
CA PRO A 233 20.52 -16.24 9.64
C PRO A 233 20.10 -14.91 10.28
N ILE A 234 19.61 -14.90 11.51
CA ILE A 234 19.04 -13.71 12.17
C ILE A 234 20.05 -12.57 12.22
N THR A 235 21.19 -12.78 12.89
CA THR A 235 22.19 -11.72 13.08
C THR A 235 22.76 -11.22 11.76
N PRO A 236 23.20 -12.07 10.82
CA PRO A 236 23.73 -11.60 9.54
C PRO A 236 22.70 -10.88 8.68
N ALA A 237 21.43 -11.32 8.67
CA ALA A 237 20.38 -10.65 7.91
C ALA A 237 20.10 -9.25 8.46
N LEU A 238 20.08 -9.09 9.79
CA LEU A 238 19.94 -7.77 10.43
C LEU A 238 21.15 -6.86 10.16
N LEU A 239 22.38 -7.41 10.19
CA LEU A 239 23.58 -6.65 9.85
C LEU A 239 23.61 -6.24 8.37
N ALA A 240 23.21 -7.12 7.45
CA ALA A 240 23.16 -6.80 6.03
C ALA A 240 22.23 -5.60 5.76
N VAL A 241 21.13 -5.53 6.50
CA VAL A 241 20.18 -4.43 6.43
C VAL A 241 20.75 -3.10 6.91
N THR A 242 21.64 -3.08 7.91
CA THR A 242 22.26 -1.83 8.40
C THR A 242 23.41 -1.35 7.54
N ILE A 243 24.05 -2.24 6.78
CA ILE A 243 25.18 -1.92 5.89
C ILE A 243 24.70 -1.27 4.59
N ILE A 244 23.54 -1.68 4.06
CA ILE A 244 23.03 -1.12 2.80
C ILE A 244 22.51 0.31 3.05
N PRO A 245 23.11 1.33 2.39
CA PRO A 245 22.62 2.70 2.50
C PRO A 245 21.17 2.82 2.06
N SER A 246 20.39 3.65 2.75
CA SER A 246 19.05 4.02 2.29
C SER A 246 19.14 4.62 0.89
N GLY A 247 18.42 4.04 -0.08
CA GLY A 247 18.43 4.53 -1.46
C GLY A 247 19.56 4.01 -2.36
N ALA A 248 20.40 3.07 -1.90
CA ALA A 248 21.37 2.40 -2.76
C ALA A 248 20.67 1.80 -4.00
N GLY A 249 21.08 2.22 -5.20
CA GLY A 249 20.44 1.83 -6.46
C GLY A 249 19.11 2.54 -6.78
N GLY A 250 18.80 3.66 -6.13
CA GLY A 250 17.52 4.39 -6.29
C GLY A 250 16.36 3.75 -5.54
N LEU A 251 16.66 2.88 -4.57
CA LEU A 251 15.72 1.98 -3.92
C LEU A 251 15.55 2.27 -2.44
N VAL A 252 14.66 3.20 -2.12
CA VAL A 252 14.22 3.35 -0.73
C VAL A 252 13.49 2.05 -0.32
N ALA A 253 13.89 1.46 0.81
CA ALA A 253 13.42 0.18 1.37
C ALA A 253 13.76 -1.12 0.60
N PHE A 254 13.73 -1.18 -0.74
CA PHE A 254 13.94 -2.45 -1.46
C PHE A 254 15.35 -3.02 -1.36
N GLY A 255 16.38 -2.17 -1.26
CA GLY A 255 17.76 -2.62 -1.06
C GLY A 255 17.91 -3.41 0.25
N ALA A 256 17.38 -2.85 1.34
CA ALA A 256 17.36 -3.50 2.65
C ALA A 256 16.59 -4.84 2.64
N LEU A 257 15.41 -4.89 2.00
CA LEU A 257 14.64 -6.14 1.86
C LEU A 257 15.42 -7.21 1.08
N THR A 258 16.07 -6.80 -0.01
CA THR A 258 16.91 -7.69 -0.82
C THR A 258 18.06 -8.26 0.00
N ALA A 259 18.78 -7.41 0.76
CA ALA A 259 19.83 -7.85 1.68
C ALA A 259 19.32 -8.82 2.74
N PHE A 260 18.20 -8.48 3.39
CA PHE A 260 17.62 -9.29 4.45
C PHE A 260 17.30 -10.70 3.95
N PHE A 261 16.45 -10.80 2.92
CA PHE A 261 16.01 -12.09 2.40
C PHE A 261 17.14 -12.85 1.69
N GLY A 262 18.00 -12.15 0.95
CA GLY A 262 19.15 -12.76 0.28
C GLY A 262 20.11 -13.38 1.29
N THR A 263 20.51 -12.61 2.30
CA THR A 263 21.42 -13.09 3.36
C THR A 263 20.78 -14.24 4.14
N TRP A 264 19.49 -14.10 4.48
CA TRP A 264 18.75 -15.15 5.17
C TRP A 264 18.75 -16.46 4.37
N GLY A 265 18.34 -16.39 3.11
CA GLY A 265 18.24 -17.54 2.22
C GLY A 265 19.59 -18.20 1.94
N ILE A 266 20.63 -17.42 1.65
CA ILE A 266 21.98 -17.93 1.36
C ILE A 266 22.55 -18.69 2.56
N ILE A 267 22.43 -18.14 3.77
CA ILE A 267 22.93 -18.81 4.99
C ILE A 267 22.17 -20.11 5.22
N GLN A 268 20.84 -20.10 5.09
CA GLN A 268 20.05 -21.31 5.25
C GLN A 268 20.41 -22.37 4.22
N ILE A 269 20.55 -22.00 2.94
CA ILE A 269 20.98 -22.92 1.88
C ILE A 269 22.36 -23.50 2.20
N ALA A 270 23.33 -22.68 2.64
CA ALA A 270 24.67 -23.15 2.99
C ALA A 270 24.65 -24.16 4.15
N LEU A 271 23.85 -23.91 5.18
CA LEU A 271 23.69 -24.82 6.32
C LEU A 271 22.98 -26.13 5.93
N LEU A 272 21.93 -26.03 5.09
CA LEU A 272 21.23 -27.19 4.55
C LEU A 272 22.16 -28.04 3.69
N TRP A 273 22.98 -27.40 2.84
CA TRP A 273 23.96 -28.08 1.99
C TRP A 273 25.00 -28.82 2.83
N ARG A 274 25.54 -28.17 3.87
CA ARG A 274 26.44 -28.82 4.84
C ARG A 274 25.78 -30.00 5.57
N SER A 275 24.46 -29.96 5.73
CA SER A 275 23.66 -31.05 6.32
C SER A 275 23.26 -32.14 5.30
N GLY A 276 23.82 -32.12 4.08
CA GLY A 276 23.53 -33.10 3.02
C GLY A 276 22.25 -32.81 2.23
N ILE A 277 21.53 -31.72 2.52
CA ILE A 277 20.30 -31.32 1.81
C ILE A 277 20.67 -30.34 0.70
N ARG A 278 20.61 -30.80 -0.55
CA ARG A 278 20.92 -29.98 -1.72
C ARG A 278 19.64 -29.50 -2.43
N PRO A 279 19.68 -28.31 -3.06
CA PRO A 279 18.65 -27.90 -4.02
C PRO A 279 18.48 -28.95 -5.12
N GLN A 280 17.24 -29.19 -5.52
CA GLN A 280 16.97 -30.00 -6.71
C GLN A 280 17.31 -29.20 -7.99
N SER A 281 17.51 -29.90 -9.09
CA SER A 281 17.71 -29.27 -10.40
C SER A 281 16.53 -28.38 -10.77
N ILE A 282 16.83 -27.20 -11.33
CA ILE A 282 15.81 -26.27 -11.81
C ILE A 282 15.03 -26.92 -12.95
N ARG A 283 13.69 -26.99 -12.82
CA ARG A 283 12.79 -27.45 -13.88
C ARG A 283 12.42 -26.25 -14.75
N SER A 284 12.94 -26.17 -15.97
CA SER A 284 12.69 -25.04 -16.90
C SER A 284 11.20 -24.77 -17.11
N LEU A 285 10.39 -25.82 -17.28
CA LEU A 285 8.93 -25.69 -17.40
C LEU A 285 8.28 -25.02 -16.18
N ALA A 286 8.75 -25.34 -14.96
CA ALA A 286 8.22 -24.73 -13.74
C ALA A 286 8.58 -23.24 -13.66
N VAL A 287 9.80 -22.87 -14.09
CA VAL A 287 10.22 -21.46 -14.18
C VAL A 287 9.36 -20.71 -15.19
N VAL A 288 9.18 -21.25 -16.39
CA VAL A 288 8.35 -20.62 -17.44
C VAL A 288 6.92 -20.42 -16.97
N LEU A 289 6.31 -21.43 -16.35
CA LEU A 289 4.94 -21.32 -15.85
C LEU A 289 4.83 -20.37 -14.66
N LEU A 290 5.82 -20.29 -13.77
CA LEU A 290 5.85 -19.32 -12.70
C LEU A 290 5.97 -17.88 -13.25
N LEU A 291 6.78 -17.68 -14.29
CA LEU A 291 6.89 -16.39 -14.98
C LEU A 291 5.58 -16.00 -15.66
N ILE A 292 4.94 -16.92 -16.39
CA ILE A 292 3.62 -16.69 -17.01
C ILE A 292 2.58 -16.39 -15.92
N TRP A 293 2.54 -17.17 -14.86
CA TRP A 293 1.61 -16.95 -13.75
C TRP A 293 1.83 -15.58 -13.10
N GLY A 294 3.08 -15.23 -12.76
CA GLY A 294 3.42 -13.97 -12.13
C GLY A 294 3.17 -12.75 -13.02
N LEU A 295 3.63 -12.78 -14.26
CA LEU A 295 3.65 -11.61 -15.16
C LEU A 295 2.40 -11.48 -16.03
N CYS A 296 1.73 -12.58 -16.37
CA CYS A 296 0.59 -12.58 -17.28
C CYS A 296 -0.76 -12.78 -16.58
N VAL A 297 -0.78 -13.33 -15.36
CA VAL A 297 -2.04 -13.57 -14.61
C VAL A 297 -2.10 -12.72 -13.35
N PHE A 298 -1.16 -12.92 -12.42
CA PHE A 298 -1.17 -12.26 -11.12
C PHE A 298 -0.94 -10.75 -11.24
N ALA A 299 0.14 -10.33 -11.92
CA ALA A 299 0.47 -8.92 -12.03
C ALA A 299 -0.61 -8.09 -12.74
N PRO A 300 -1.17 -8.50 -13.90
CA PRO A 300 -2.24 -7.74 -14.56
C PRO A 300 -3.54 -7.68 -13.74
N ALA A 301 -3.89 -8.76 -13.03
CA ALA A 301 -5.07 -8.77 -12.16
C ALA A 301 -4.93 -7.75 -11.00
N LEU A 302 -3.77 -7.74 -10.34
CA LEU A 302 -3.47 -6.79 -9.27
C LEU A 302 -3.36 -5.36 -9.80
N ASP A 303 -2.75 -5.18 -10.96
CA ASP A 303 -2.58 -3.90 -11.62
C ASP A 303 -3.91 -3.24 -12.00
N ARG A 304 -4.87 -4.06 -12.43
CA ARG A 304 -6.21 -3.59 -12.82
C ARG A 304 -7.07 -3.21 -11.62
N TYR A 305 -7.06 -4.00 -10.54
CA TYR A 305 -8.06 -3.90 -9.48
C TYR A 305 -7.54 -3.49 -8.11
N GLY A 306 -6.23 -3.56 -7.87
CA GLY A 306 -5.60 -3.22 -6.59
C GLY A 306 -4.73 -1.97 -6.70
N ALA A 307 -3.48 -2.18 -7.12
CA ALA A 307 -2.45 -1.15 -7.20
C ALA A 307 -1.58 -1.41 -8.42
N ALA A 308 -0.92 -0.37 -8.96
CA ALA A 308 -0.03 -0.53 -10.09
C ALA A 308 1.07 -1.55 -9.77
N PHE A 309 1.03 -2.70 -10.46
CA PHE A 309 1.80 -3.89 -10.12
C PHE A 309 2.58 -4.43 -11.31
N VAL A 310 2.17 -4.09 -12.54
CA VAL A 310 2.97 -4.49 -13.71
C VAL A 310 4.33 -3.77 -13.66
N PRO A 311 5.44 -4.53 -13.70
CA PRO A 311 6.78 -3.95 -13.63
C PRO A 311 7.11 -3.28 -14.96
N THR A 312 7.03 -1.95 -15.00
CA THR A 312 7.37 -1.14 -16.17
C THR A 312 8.45 -0.12 -15.82
N GLY A 313 9.33 0.19 -16.78
CA GLY A 313 10.37 1.20 -16.60
C GLY A 313 11.31 0.86 -15.43
N PRO A 314 11.61 1.83 -14.53
CA PRO A 314 12.49 1.59 -13.38
C PRO A 314 12.06 0.41 -12.49
N ARG A 315 10.76 0.13 -12.37
CA ARG A 315 10.23 -0.99 -11.57
C ARG A 315 10.72 -2.36 -12.02
N LEU A 316 11.09 -2.53 -13.29
CA LEU A 316 11.62 -3.79 -13.78
C LEU A 316 12.97 -4.11 -13.15
N TRP A 317 13.84 -3.09 -13.01
CA TRP A 317 15.11 -3.23 -12.31
C TRP A 317 14.91 -3.49 -10.82
N LEU A 318 13.92 -2.85 -10.19
CA LEU A 318 13.59 -3.05 -8.79
C LEU A 318 13.12 -4.48 -8.52
N MET A 319 12.26 -5.00 -9.40
CA MET A 319 11.79 -6.38 -9.35
C MET A 319 12.98 -7.34 -9.50
N GLY A 320 13.87 -7.12 -10.46
CA GLY A 320 15.07 -7.94 -10.64
C GLY A 320 15.99 -7.95 -9.41
N GLY A 321 16.21 -6.78 -8.81
CA GLY A 321 16.96 -6.65 -7.56
C GLY A 321 16.31 -7.41 -6.41
N LEU A 322 15.00 -7.24 -6.21
CA LEU A 322 14.27 -7.94 -5.15
C LEU A 322 14.27 -9.45 -5.37
N MET A 323 14.07 -9.91 -6.61
CA MET A 323 14.14 -11.32 -6.98
C MET A 323 15.48 -11.97 -6.60
N PHE A 324 16.59 -11.23 -6.74
CA PHE A 324 17.91 -11.72 -6.33
C PHE A 324 17.98 -12.06 -4.84
N GLY A 325 17.28 -11.30 -3.98
CA GLY A 325 17.20 -11.57 -2.54
C GLY A 325 16.12 -12.61 -2.18
N THR A 326 14.94 -12.53 -2.80
CA THR A 326 13.81 -13.37 -2.42
C THR A 326 13.89 -14.79 -2.98
N ILE A 327 14.51 -15.01 -4.14
CA ILE A 327 14.66 -16.37 -4.71
C ILE A 327 15.45 -17.30 -3.77
N PRO A 328 16.64 -16.92 -3.26
CA PRO A 328 17.36 -17.72 -2.27
C PRO A 328 16.52 -18.01 -1.02
N PHE A 329 15.77 -17.01 -0.53
CA PHE A 329 14.89 -17.18 0.62
C PHE A 329 13.78 -18.20 0.36
N CYS A 330 13.05 -18.05 -0.75
CA CYS A 330 11.97 -18.98 -1.12
C CYS A 330 12.50 -20.40 -1.37
N LEU A 331 13.69 -20.54 -1.94
CA LEU A 331 14.34 -21.84 -2.14
C LEU A 331 14.71 -22.49 -0.80
N ALA A 332 15.26 -21.70 0.14
CA ALA A 332 15.56 -22.17 1.49
C ALA A 332 14.30 -22.61 2.27
N ASP A 333 13.21 -21.85 2.17
CA ASP A 333 11.90 -22.19 2.74
C ASP A 333 11.39 -23.51 2.16
N ALA A 334 11.35 -23.63 0.82
CA ALA A 334 10.86 -24.81 0.13
C ALA A 334 11.65 -26.08 0.52
N LEU A 335 12.98 -25.97 0.67
CA LEU A 335 13.82 -27.10 1.09
C LEU A 335 13.52 -27.56 2.52
N GLN A 336 13.17 -26.64 3.42
CA GLN A 336 12.86 -26.97 4.80
C GLN A 336 11.42 -27.47 4.96
N VAL A 337 10.45 -26.74 4.41
CA VAL A 337 9.01 -27.04 4.53
C VAL A 337 8.68 -28.40 3.93
N ALA A 338 9.27 -28.74 2.78
CA ALA A 338 9.03 -30.04 2.15
C ALA A 338 9.46 -31.23 3.03
N ARG A 339 10.26 -30.98 4.08
CA ARG A 339 10.83 -32.00 4.98
C ARG A 339 10.40 -31.82 6.44
N SER A 340 9.54 -30.84 6.74
CA SER A 340 9.12 -30.48 8.11
C SER A 340 7.61 -30.67 8.32
N GLY A 341 7.19 -30.85 9.57
CA GLY A 341 5.77 -30.90 9.91
C GLY A 341 5.11 -29.51 9.80
N ARG A 342 3.77 -29.47 9.73
CA ARG A 342 3.00 -28.21 9.54
C ARG A 342 3.38 -27.09 10.52
N VAL A 343 3.59 -27.42 11.80
CA VAL A 343 3.98 -26.45 12.84
C VAL A 343 5.37 -25.88 12.57
N ALA A 344 6.35 -26.74 12.27
CA ALA A 344 7.71 -26.30 11.97
C ALA A 344 7.76 -25.45 10.71
N ALA A 345 7.01 -25.80 9.67
CA ALA A 345 6.86 -24.99 8.46
C ALA A 345 6.27 -23.61 8.76
N MET A 346 5.27 -23.53 9.65
CA MET A 346 4.69 -22.25 10.07
C MET A 346 5.71 -21.39 10.82
N VAL A 347 6.46 -21.96 11.77
CA VAL A 347 7.53 -21.24 12.49
C VAL A 347 8.61 -20.75 11.53
N GLN A 348 9.05 -21.58 10.58
CA GLN A 348 10.06 -21.22 9.58
C GLN A 348 9.65 -20.03 8.71
N ARG A 349 8.35 -19.89 8.42
CA ARG A 349 7.81 -18.77 7.63
C ARG A 349 7.55 -17.52 8.45
N LEU A 350 7.06 -17.68 9.68
CA LEU A 350 6.70 -16.55 10.55
C LEU A 350 7.92 -15.89 11.19
N LEU A 351 8.97 -16.65 11.51
CA LEU A 351 10.14 -16.10 12.21
C LEU A 351 10.87 -14.99 11.41
N PRO A 352 11.24 -15.18 10.13
CA PRO A 352 11.90 -14.13 9.35
C PRO A 352 11.05 -12.86 9.26
N LEU A 353 9.72 -13.02 9.14
CA LEU A 353 8.78 -11.91 9.07
C LEU A 353 8.66 -11.17 10.41
N ALA A 354 8.62 -11.89 11.52
CA ALA A 354 8.60 -11.32 12.86
C ALA A 354 9.91 -10.56 13.16
N ILE A 355 11.07 -11.13 12.80
CA ILE A 355 12.37 -10.47 12.97
C ILE A 355 12.46 -9.20 12.13
N LEU A 356 12.03 -9.25 10.86
CA LEU A 356 11.99 -8.09 10.00
C LEU A 356 11.06 -7.00 10.55
N LEU A 357 9.87 -7.38 11.02
CA LEU A 357 8.92 -6.44 11.65
C LEU A 357 9.52 -5.78 12.90
N CYS A 358 10.12 -6.55 13.80
CA CYS A 358 10.79 -5.99 14.97
C CYS A 358 11.92 -5.03 14.58
N ALA A 359 12.70 -5.37 13.55
CA ALA A 359 13.76 -4.49 13.05
C ALA A 359 13.21 -3.18 12.48
N MET A 360 12.10 -3.23 11.74
CA MET A 360 11.40 -2.05 11.21
C MET A 360 10.83 -1.16 12.33
N LEU A 361 10.35 -1.75 13.42
CA LEU A 361 9.83 -1.01 14.57
C LEU A 361 10.94 -0.33 15.39
N ILE A 362 12.12 -0.96 15.48
CA ILE A 362 13.26 -0.43 16.25
C ILE A 362 14.05 0.61 15.44
N SER A 363 14.15 0.44 14.12
CA SER A 363 14.88 1.37 13.23
C SER A 363 13.95 1.91 12.14
N PRO A 364 13.50 3.18 12.24
CA PRO A 364 12.64 3.82 11.24
C PRO A 364 13.27 3.90 9.85
N ARG A 365 14.59 3.74 9.73
CA ARG A 365 15.30 3.67 8.44
C ARG A 365 14.88 2.47 7.58
N LEU A 366 14.20 1.48 8.17
CA LEU A 366 13.75 0.24 7.55
C LEU A 366 12.23 0.18 7.39
N GLY A 367 11.49 0.99 8.14
CA GLY A 367 10.04 1.10 8.08
C GLY A 367 9.59 2.34 7.30
N ILE A 368 8.31 2.37 6.95
CA ILE A 368 7.64 3.60 6.51
C ILE A 368 7.34 4.38 7.80
N GLY A 369 8.24 5.29 8.14
CA GLY A 369 8.05 6.29 9.20
C GLY A 369 7.19 7.45 8.71
#